data_AF-A0A3S4ULY4-F1
#
_entry.id   AF-A0A3S4ULY4-F1
#
_cell.length_a   1.000
_cell.length_b   1.000
_cell.length_c   1.000
_cell.angle_alpha   90.00
_cell.angle_beta   90.00
_cell.angle_gamma   90.00
#
_symmetry.space_group_name_H-M   'P 1'
#
loop_
_entity.id
_entity.type
_entity.pdbx_description
1 polymer ?
#
loop_
_entity_poly.entity_id
_entity_poly.type
_entity_poly.pdbx_seq_one_letter_code
_entity_poly.pdbx_strand_id
1 'polypeptide(L)'
;MLCQATLKQGQNGLCSICQRKIQQYVYCGGCGMPLQHFALHCGCCGHNEFAWDRMVVVGRYDTLLSQLIHRFKFQKQFWLDRTLARLLLLAVYDARRNHGLIFPQAIIPVPLYHLRQWQRGYNQADLLAKLLVDGLKFLVYPILLNV
;
A
#
# COMPACT_ATOMS: atom_id res chain seq x y z
N MET A 1 -3.69 12.94 -13.06
CA MET A 1 -4.47 13.92 -12.28
C MET A 1 -5.93 13.55 -12.38
N LEU A 2 -6.56 13.22 -11.25
CA LEU A 2 -7.94 12.70 -11.20
C LEU A 2 -9.02 13.78 -11.20
N CYS A 3 -8.76 14.91 -10.56
CA CYS A 3 -9.68 16.07 -10.55
C CYS A 3 -9.03 17.38 -10.97
N GLN A 4 -7.76 17.35 -11.39
CA GLN A 4 -6.96 18.51 -11.83
C GLN A 4 -6.90 19.70 -10.84
N ALA A 5 -7.32 19.49 -9.59
CA ALA A 5 -7.29 20.54 -8.58
C ALA A 5 -5.85 20.89 -8.19
N THR A 6 -5.55 22.18 -8.06
CA THR A 6 -4.29 22.67 -7.51
C THR A 6 -4.17 22.25 -6.04
N LEU A 7 -3.15 21.46 -5.73
CA LEU A 7 -2.89 21.00 -4.37
C LEU A 7 -1.93 21.95 -3.66
N LYS A 8 -2.30 22.45 -2.47
CA LYS A 8 -1.37 23.18 -1.58
C LYS A 8 -0.11 22.37 -1.26
N GLN A 9 -0.25 21.03 -1.18
CA GLN A 9 0.86 20.09 -1.15
C GLN A 9 0.78 19.17 -2.39
N GLY A 10 1.28 19.66 -3.53
CA GLY A 10 1.36 18.88 -4.79
C GLY A 10 2.02 17.53 -4.65
N GLN A 11 3.00 17.43 -3.73
CA GLN A 11 3.72 16.20 -3.41
C GLN A 11 2.83 15.04 -2.91
N ASN A 12 1.63 15.31 -2.38
CA ASN A 12 0.71 14.26 -1.91
C ASN A 12 -0.10 13.62 -3.05
N GLY A 13 -0.13 14.25 -4.23
CA GLY A 13 -0.72 13.75 -5.49
C GLY A 13 -2.24 13.52 -5.53
N LEU A 14 -2.93 13.51 -4.38
CA LEU A 14 -4.38 13.50 -4.28
C LEU A 14 -4.89 14.64 -3.40
N CYS A 15 -5.97 15.30 -3.82
CA CYS A 15 -6.72 16.18 -2.95
C CYS A 15 -7.53 15.35 -1.94
N SER A 16 -7.93 15.99 -0.84
CA SER A 16 -8.78 15.37 0.18
C SER A 16 -10.10 14.84 -0.36
N ILE A 17 -10.63 15.42 -1.45
CA ILE A 17 -11.86 14.96 -2.10
C ILE A 17 -11.60 13.65 -2.86
N CYS A 18 -10.55 13.57 -3.67
CA CYS A 18 -10.19 12.35 -4.38
C CYS A 18 -9.80 11.24 -3.42
N GLN A 19 -9.07 11.56 -2.35
CA GLN A 19 -8.70 10.58 -1.34
C GLN A 19 -9.95 9.96 -0.69
N ARG A 20 -10.98 10.76 -0.36
CA ARG A 20 -12.25 10.27 0.22
C ARG A 20 -13.09 9.41 -0.74
N LYS A 21 -12.80 9.45 -2.04
CA LYS A 21 -13.48 8.59 -3.03
C LYS A 21 -12.91 7.16 -3.04
N ILE A 22 -11.75 6.92 -2.43
CA ILE A 22 -11.21 5.57 -2.27
C ILE A 22 -12.08 4.84 -1.25
N GLN A 23 -12.78 3.80 -1.70
CA GLN A 23 -13.72 3.09 -0.85
C GLN A 23 -12.97 2.23 0.18
N GLN A 24 -12.99 2.68 1.43
CA GLN A 24 -12.59 1.84 2.56
C GLN A 24 -13.72 0.89 2.94
N TYR A 25 -13.36 -0.24 3.53
CA TYR A 25 -14.30 -1.21 4.07
C TYR A 25 -13.68 -1.88 5.28
N VAL A 26 -14.54 -2.42 6.15
CA VAL A 26 -14.12 -3.20 7.30
C VAL A 26 -13.69 -4.58 6.82
N TYR A 27 -12.52 -5.04 7.26
CA TYR A 27 -11.93 -6.28 6.78
C TYR A 27 -11.31 -7.11 7.90
N CYS A 28 -11.02 -8.37 7.61
CA CYS A 28 -10.29 -9.29 8.47
C CYS A 28 -8.80 -8.96 8.43
N GLY A 29 -8.19 -8.65 9.58
CA GLY A 29 -6.77 -8.33 9.69
C GLY A 29 -5.82 -9.49 9.33
N GLY A 30 -6.31 -10.73 9.25
CA GLY A 30 -5.54 -11.90 8.83
C GLY A 30 -5.62 -12.17 7.33
N CYS A 31 -6.84 -12.26 6.76
CA CYS A 31 -7.03 -12.67 5.36
C CYS A 31 -7.55 -11.59 4.41
N GLY A 32 -7.93 -10.41 4.92
CA GLY A 32 -8.45 -9.30 4.10
C GLY A 32 -9.92 -9.42 3.71
N MET A 33 -10.62 -10.50 4.08
CA MET A 33 -12.04 -10.68 3.75
C MET A 33 -12.90 -9.55 4.34
N PRO A 34 -13.91 -9.05 3.62
CA PRO A 34 -14.85 -8.07 4.17
C PRO A 34 -15.56 -8.60 5.41
N LEU A 35 -15.71 -7.74 6.42
CA LEU A 35 -16.42 -8.03 7.67
C LEU A 35 -17.39 -6.91 8.02
N GLN A 36 -18.29 -7.16 8.98
CA GLN A 36 -19.15 -6.12 9.56
C GLN A 36 -18.42 -5.28 10.62
N HIS A 37 -17.51 -5.90 11.38
CA HIS A 37 -16.71 -5.27 12.42
C HIS A 37 -15.23 -5.62 12.24
N PHE A 38 -14.33 -4.71 12.61
CA PHE A 38 -12.90 -4.99 12.53
C PHE A 38 -12.57 -6.13 13.48
N ALA A 39 -11.94 -7.16 12.94
CA ALA A 39 -11.44 -8.29 13.71
C ALA A 39 -10.10 -8.70 13.14
N LEU A 40 -9.24 -9.26 13.98
CA LEU A 40 -7.99 -9.85 13.51
C LEU A 40 -8.26 -11.09 12.65
N HIS A 41 -9.07 -12.02 13.14
CA HIS A 41 -9.37 -13.26 12.44
C HIS A 41 -10.88 -13.41 12.22
N CYS A 42 -11.26 -13.92 11.06
CA CYS A 42 -12.63 -14.34 10.76
C CYS A 42 -12.74 -15.87 10.78
N GLY A 43 -13.96 -16.41 10.63
CA GLY A 43 -14.17 -17.87 10.61
C GLY A 43 -13.40 -18.61 9.49
N CYS A 44 -13.10 -17.94 8.38
CA CYS A 44 -12.30 -18.52 7.30
C CYS A 44 -10.81 -18.66 7.66
N CYS A 45 -10.30 -17.85 8.60
CA CYS A 45 -8.90 -17.91 8.99
C CYS A 45 -8.56 -19.21 9.74
N GLY A 46 -9.51 -19.80 10.47
CA GLY A 46 -9.27 -21.06 11.17
C GLY A 46 -9.11 -22.28 10.25
N HIS A 47 -9.49 -22.15 8.98
CA HIS A 47 -9.47 -23.25 8.00
C HIS A 47 -8.27 -23.18 7.04
N ASN A 48 -7.46 -22.11 7.10
CA ASN A 48 -6.38 -21.86 6.17
C ASN A 48 -5.11 -21.44 6.92
N GLU A 49 -4.00 -22.11 6.63
CA GLU A 49 -2.67 -21.63 7.02
C GLU A 49 -2.18 -20.62 5.99
N PHE A 50 -2.13 -19.35 6.36
CA PHE A 50 -1.58 -18.30 5.50
C PHE A 50 -0.07 -18.17 5.72
N ALA A 51 0.67 -17.83 4.67
CA ALA A 51 2.10 -17.54 4.75
C ALA A 51 2.42 -16.15 5.36
N TRP A 52 1.41 -15.47 5.90
CA TRP A 52 1.52 -14.13 6.48
C TRP A 52 0.70 -14.03 7.76
N ASP A 53 1.17 -13.23 8.72
CA ASP A 53 0.47 -13.04 10.00
C ASP A 53 -0.63 -11.99 9.94
N ARG A 54 -0.46 -10.98 9.08
CA ARG A 54 -1.32 -9.79 9.01
C ARG A 54 -1.45 -9.30 7.59
N MET A 55 -2.64 -8.79 7.26
CA MET A 55 -2.94 -8.11 6.02
C MET A 55 -3.28 -6.65 6.29
N VAL A 56 -2.76 -5.76 5.44
CA VAL A 56 -3.10 -4.34 5.42
C VAL A 56 -3.78 -4.02 4.09
N VAL A 57 -4.98 -3.47 4.16
CA VAL A 57 -5.78 -3.13 2.98
C VAL A 57 -5.98 -1.63 2.89
N VAL A 58 -5.61 -1.05 1.75
CA VAL A 58 -5.77 0.40 1.47
C VAL A 58 -7.23 0.77 1.18
N GLY A 59 -7.94 -0.11 0.47
CA GLY A 59 -9.31 0.10 0.05
C GLY A 59 -9.74 -0.94 -0.98
N ARG A 60 -10.97 -0.84 -1.46
CA ARG A 60 -11.46 -1.67 -2.57
C ARG A 60 -10.68 -1.36 -3.82
N TYR A 61 -10.43 -2.40 -4.63
CA TYR A 61 -9.86 -2.24 -5.96
C TYR A 61 -10.93 -1.73 -6.93
N ASP A 62 -11.36 -0.49 -6.72
CA ASP A 62 -12.34 0.22 -7.53
C ASP A 62 -11.68 1.00 -8.67
N THR A 63 -12.50 1.67 -9.49
CA THR A 63 -12.05 2.45 -10.66
C THR A 63 -10.95 3.45 -10.31
N LEU A 64 -11.02 4.10 -9.15
CA LEU A 64 -10.08 5.14 -8.75
C LEU A 64 -8.72 4.55 -8.38
N LEU A 65 -8.73 3.58 -7.46
CA LEU A 65 -7.51 2.96 -6.96
C LEU A 65 -6.85 2.10 -8.07
N SER A 66 -7.65 1.39 -8.86
CA SER A 66 -7.19 0.62 -10.02
C SER A 66 -6.50 1.50 -11.06
N GLN A 67 -7.07 2.66 -11.42
CA GLN A 67 -6.44 3.59 -12.36
C GLN A 67 -5.10 4.12 -11.84
N LEU A 68 -5.01 4.49 -10.55
CA LEU A 68 -3.75 4.94 -9.94
C LEU A 68 -2.69 3.84 -10.00
N ILE A 69 -3.04 2.62 -9.58
CA ILE A 69 -2.14 1.46 -9.60
C ILE A 69 -1.73 1.13 -11.03
N HIS A 70 -2.65 1.19 -12.00
CA HIS A 70 -2.35 0.89 -13.40
C HIS A 70 -1.39 1.92 -14.01
N ARG A 71 -1.64 3.22 -13.79
CA ARG A 71 -0.74 4.30 -14.24
C ARG A 71 0.66 4.14 -13.65
N PHE A 72 0.75 3.76 -12.39
CA PHE A 72 2.01 3.48 -11.71
C PHE A 72 2.70 2.22 -12.25
N LYS A 73 1.97 1.13 -12.51
CA LYS A 73 2.58 -0.13 -13.00
C LYS A 73 3.00 -0.07 -14.47
N PHE A 74 2.26 0.64 -15.32
CA PHE A 74 2.35 0.47 -16.78
C PHE A 74 2.60 1.75 -17.57
N GLN A 75 2.32 2.94 -17.02
CA GLN A 75 2.45 4.20 -17.76
C GLN A 75 3.68 5.04 -17.36
N LYS A 76 4.66 4.40 -16.70
CA LYS A 76 5.91 5.03 -16.24
C LYS A 76 5.71 6.29 -15.36
N GLN A 77 4.57 6.38 -14.67
CA GLN A 77 4.25 7.53 -13.81
C GLN A 77 4.81 7.34 -12.40
N PHE A 78 6.14 7.33 -12.28
CA PHE A 78 6.85 7.03 -11.03
C PHE A 78 6.46 7.97 -9.89
N TRP A 79 6.13 9.24 -10.18
CA TRP A 79 5.66 10.25 -9.21
C TRP A 79 4.37 9.90 -8.46
N LEU A 80 3.66 8.84 -8.88
CA LEU A 80 2.53 8.28 -8.14
C LEU A 80 2.98 7.49 -6.89
N ASP A 81 4.27 7.20 -6.76
CA ASP A 81 4.88 6.61 -5.57
C ASP A 81 4.50 7.35 -4.29
N ARG A 82 4.61 8.68 -4.24
CA ARG A 82 4.25 9.51 -3.07
C ARG A 82 2.78 9.39 -2.71
N THR A 83 1.93 9.32 -3.73
CA THR A 83 0.49 9.18 -3.54
C THR A 83 0.15 7.82 -2.94
N LEU A 84 0.66 6.76 -3.57
CA LEU A 84 0.36 5.38 -3.19
C LEU A 84 1.02 5.03 -1.84
N ALA A 85 2.24 5.51 -1.58
CA ALA A 85 2.93 5.33 -0.31
C ALA A 85 2.19 6.03 0.82
N ARG A 86 1.66 7.25 0.60
CA ARG A 86 0.84 7.93 1.60
C ARG A 86 -0.44 7.15 1.92
N LEU A 87 -1.13 6.63 0.90
CA LEU A 87 -2.33 5.81 1.10
C LEU A 87 -2.01 4.54 1.90
N LEU A 88 -0.89 3.89 1.58
CA LEU A 88 -0.42 2.70 2.28
C LEU A 88 0.00 3.01 3.73
N LEU A 89 0.67 4.14 3.96
CA LEU A 89 1.05 4.60 5.29
C LEU A 89 -0.19 4.83 6.17
N LEU A 90 -1.21 5.51 5.64
CA LEU A 90 -2.48 5.69 6.34
C LEU A 90 -3.14 4.35 6.68
N ALA A 91 -3.16 3.40 5.73
CA ALA A 91 -3.69 2.06 5.96
C ALA A 91 -2.92 1.28 7.03
N VAL A 92 -1.59 1.43 7.11
CA VAL A 92 -0.75 0.83 8.16
C VAL A 92 -1.10 1.41 9.54
N TYR A 93 -1.27 2.72 9.66
CA TYR A 93 -1.73 3.34 10.91
C TYR A 93 -3.13 2.91 11.31
N ASP A 94 -4.04 2.78 10.34
CA ASP A 94 -5.39 2.27 10.59
C ASP A 94 -5.37 0.80 11.03
N ALA A 95 -4.55 -0.04 10.41
CA ALA A 95 -4.36 -1.43 10.82
C ALA A 95 -3.75 -1.55 12.22
N ARG A 96 -2.87 -0.62 12.62
CA ARG A 96 -2.39 -0.56 14.01
C ARG A 96 -3.53 -0.30 15.00
N ARG A 97 -4.44 0.62 14.68
CA ARG A 97 -5.60 0.94 15.53
C ARG A 97 -6.65 -0.17 15.55
N ASN A 98 -7.00 -0.72 14.39
CA ASN A 98 -8.16 -1.59 14.24
C ASN A 98 -7.84 -3.09 14.31
N HIS A 99 -6.59 -3.47 14.01
CA HIS A 99 -6.13 -4.86 13.99
C HIS A 99 -5.00 -5.14 14.97
N GLY A 100 -4.54 -4.14 15.73
CA GLY A 100 -3.39 -4.29 16.63
C GLY A 100 -2.09 -4.63 15.89
N LEU A 101 -1.93 -4.13 14.65
CA LEU A 101 -0.70 -4.32 13.89
C LEU A 101 0.50 -3.75 14.66
N ILE A 102 1.49 -4.60 14.91
CA ILE A 102 2.81 -4.18 15.38
C ILE A 102 3.63 -3.76 14.16
N PHE A 103 4.28 -2.63 14.28
CA PHE A 103 5.13 -2.07 13.24
C PHE A 103 6.33 -3.00 12.95
N PRO A 104 6.58 -3.37 11.68
CA PRO A 104 7.65 -4.33 11.35
C PRO A 104 9.04 -3.71 11.56
N GLN A 105 10.03 -4.53 11.89
CA GLN A 105 11.41 -4.04 12.06
C GLN A 105 12.12 -3.75 10.73
N ALA A 106 11.65 -4.34 9.63
CA ALA A 106 12.19 -4.17 8.30
C ALA A 106 11.06 -4.17 7.25
N ILE A 107 11.32 -3.49 6.14
CA ILE A 107 10.45 -3.50 4.95
C ILE A 107 11.26 -4.07 3.81
N ILE A 108 10.81 -5.22 3.29
CA ILE A 108 11.46 -5.90 2.17
C ILE A 108 10.56 -5.75 0.94
N PRO A 109 10.94 -4.91 -0.04
CA PRO A 109 10.20 -4.83 -1.30
C PRO A 109 10.38 -6.13 -2.08
N VAL A 110 9.28 -6.69 -2.59
CA VAL A 110 9.35 -7.89 -3.43
C VAL A 110 9.96 -7.50 -4.79
N PRO A 111 11.09 -8.10 -5.20
CA PRO A 111 11.73 -7.76 -6.46
C PRO A 111 10.83 -8.14 -7.63
N LEU A 112 10.82 -7.27 -8.65
CA LEU A 112 10.24 -7.59 -9.94
C LEU A 112 11.25 -8.40 -10.74
N TYR A 113 10.80 -9.48 -11.38
CA TYR A 113 11.63 -10.26 -12.31
C TYR A 113 12.36 -9.36 -13.30
N HIS A 114 13.67 -9.56 -13.50
CA HIS A 114 14.58 -8.61 -14.18
C HIS A 114 14.11 -8.12 -15.56
N LEU A 115 13.49 -8.99 -16.36
CA LEU A 115 12.89 -8.61 -17.66
C LEU A 115 11.75 -7.58 -17.52
N ARG A 116 10.95 -7.67 -16.45
CA ARG A 116 9.89 -6.69 -16.15
C ARG A 116 10.45 -5.39 -15.56
N GLN A 117 11.57 -5.43 -14.84
CA GLN A 117 12.28 -4.23 -14.39
C GLN A 117 12.83 -3.44 -15.58
N TRP A 118 13.49 -4.10 -16.53
CA TRP A 118 14.08 -3.46 -17.71
C TRP A 118 13.03 -2.79 -18.61
N GLN A 119 11.88 -3.45 -18.83
CA GLN A 119 10.78 -2.86 -19.61
C GLN A 119 10.10 -1.66 -18.94
N ARG A 120 10.09 -1.61 -17.59
CA ARG A 120 9.37 -0.58 -16.82
C ARG A 120 10.26 0.58 -16.37
N GLY A 121 11.56 0.37 -16.23
CA GLY A 121 12.55 1.39 -15.86
C GLY A 121 12.70 1.66 -14.36
N TYR A 122 11.85 1.10 -13.50
CA TYR A 122 11.97 1.21 -12.03
C TYR A 122 11.24 0.06 -11.32
N ASN A 123 11.64 -0.21 -10.07
CA ASN A 123 10.94 -1.13 -9.20
C ASN A 123 9.88 -0.39 -8.37
N GLN A 124 8.60 -0.65 -8.66
CA GLN A 124 7.47 -0.05 -7.95
C GLN A 124 7.53 -0.32 -6.44
N ALA A 125 7.90 -1.53 -6.04
CA ALA A 125 7.94 -1.91 -4.63
C ALA A 125 9.05 -1.14 -3.90
N ASP A 126 10.20 -0.93 -4.52
CA ASP A 126 11.32 -0.18 -3.92
C ASP A 126 10.96 1.29 -3.68
N LEU A 127 10.25 1.93 -4.62
CA LEU A 127 9.81 3.32 -4.47
C LEU A 127 8.84 3.47 -3.28
N LEU A 128 7.89 2.55 -3.16
CA LEU A 128 6.95 2.54 -2.04
C LEU A 128 7.67 2.24 -0.71
N ALA A 129 8.57 1.25 -0.71
CA ALA A 129 9.31 0.85 0.49
C ALA A 129 10.14 2.01 1.06
N LYS A 130 10.88 2.75 0.21
CA LYS A 130 11.65 3.93 0.64
C LYS A 130 10.78 4.94 1.39
N LEU A 131 9.64 5.30 0.81
CA LEU A 131 8.71 6.27 1.38
C LEU A 131 8.02 5.77 2.66
N LEU A 132 7.77 4.46 2.76
CA LEU A 132 7.20 3.86 3.96
C LEU A 132 8.19 3.84 5.12
N VAL A 133 9.47 3.54 4.86
CA VAL A 133 10.48 3.58 5.91
C VAL A 133 10.60 4.99 6.48
N ASP A 134 10.69 6.00 5.60
CA ASP A 134 10.72 7.41 6.01
C ASP A 134 9.48 7.79 6.83
N GLY A 135 8.29 7.38 6.36
CA GLY A 135 7.02 7.69 6.99
C GLY A 135 6.80 7.01 8.35
N LEU A 136 7.28 5.77 8.51
CA LEU A 136 7.16 4.99 9.75
C LEU A 136 8.32 5.23 10.72
N LYS A 137 9.32 6.03 10.31
CA LYS A 137 10.55 6.31 11.07
C LYS A 137 11.29 5.04 11.46
N PHE A 138 11.29 4.02 10.61
CA PHE A 138 12.11 2.84 10.86
C PHE A 138 13.59 3.13 10.60
N LEU A 139 14.46 2.47 11.35
CA LEU A 139 15.84 2.31 10.93
C LEU A 139 15.83 1.39 9.71
N VAL A 140 16.14 1.93 8.52
CA VAL A 140 16.30 1.12 7.31
C VAL A 140 17.43 0.12 7.60
N TYR A 141 17.14 -1.18 7.67
CA TYR A 141 18.13 -2.18 7.29
C TYR A 141 17.95 -2.37 5.80
N PRO A 142 18.81 -1.78 4.94
CA PRO A 142 18.74 -2.00 3.52
C PRO A 142 19.16 -3.44 3.27
N ILE A 143 18.20 -4.36 3.30
CA ILE A 143 18.40 -5.66 2.69
C ILE A 143 18.31 -5.39 1.19
N LEU A 144 19.42 -4.95 0.63
CA LEU A 144 19.68 -5.03 -0.79
C LEU A 144 19.64 -6.52 -1.12
N LEU A 145 18.46 -7.03 -1.48
CA LEU A 145 18.40 -8.23 -2.29
C LEU A 145 18.98 -7.86 -3.66
N ASN A 146 20.31 -7.91 -3.75
CA ASN A 146 21.00 -8.09 -5.01
C ASN A 146 20.56 -9.46 -5.53
N VAL A 147 19.47 -9.47 -6.30
CA VAL A 147 19.22 -10.52 -7.29
C VAL A 147 19.86 -10.05 -8.59
#